data_AF-A0A371C0N8-F1
#
_entry.id   AF-A0A371C0N8-F1
#
_cell.length_a   1.000
_cell.length_b   1.000
_cell.length_c   1.000
_cell.angle_alpha   90.00
_cell.angle_beta   90.00
_cell.angle_gamma   90.00
#
_symmetry.space_group_name_H-M   'P 1'
#
loop_
_entity.id
_entity.type
_entity.pdbx_description
1 polymer ?
#
loop_
_entity_poly.entity_id
_entity_poly.type
_entity_poly.pdbx_seq_one_letter_code
_entity_poly.pdbx_strand_id
1 'polypeptide(L)'
;MSQHIFELQNKRNSLRETVDALYDVLKSHNVNMTTPLTVDGFPRADIDVHQIRNTRHQIIRLENDIEAIQKELEEAVMGHWQNQKEQTKSNGDDTAVTTNGSVSAPTATPTATRSDHVVPFAVVGVVSDGSPASSVGLKINDKIVRLGNVEATTPRIPQALPLAVVEGNPVDVVVLREEETLTLTLLPAKWEGNGLIGAALRLL
;
A
#
# COMPACT_ATOMS: atom_id res chain seq x y z
N MET A 1 -6.77 -6.51 10.11
CA MET A 1 -7.48 -6.01 8.91
C MET A 1 -8.97 -6.17 9.19
N SER A 2 -9.71 -5.07 9.35
CA SER A 2 -11.13 -5.10 9.76
C SER A 2 -11.99 -5.86 8.75
N GLN A 3 -12.92 -6.72 9.21
CA GLN A 3 -13.85 -7.47 8.35
C GLN A 3 -14.56 -6.57 7.33
N HIS A 4 -14.92 -5.35 7.74
CA HIS A 4 -15.54 -4.34 6.90
C HIS A 4 -14.70 -3.91 5.68
N ILE A 5 -13.37 -3.77 5.83
CA ILE A 5 -12.45 -3.43 4.72
C ILE A 5 -12.45 -4.55 3.67
N PHE A 6 -12.42 -5.80 4.13
CA PHE A 6 -12.47 -6.97 3.24
C PHE A 6 -13.80 -7.07 2.50
N GLU A 7 -14.92 -6.78 3.16
CA GLU A 7 -16.24 -6.74 2.53
C GLU A 7 -16.33 -5.65 1.44
N LEU A 8 -15.85 -4.44 1.73
CA LEU A 8 -15.80 -3.34 0.75
C LEU A 8 -14.92 -3.70 -0.46
N GLN A 9 -13.78 -4.34 -0.24
CA GLN A 9 -12.90 -4.83 -1.31
C GLN A 9 -13.59 -5.87 -2.19
N ASN A 10 -14.29 -6.85 -1.60
CA ASN A 10 -15.02 -7.86 -2.35
C ASN A 10 -16.16 -7.25 -3.16
N LYS A 11 -16.94 -6.33 -2.55
CA LYS A 11 -18.01 -5.61 -3.22
C LYS A 11 -17.47 -4.82 -4.41
N ARG A 12 -16.39 -4.07 -4.23
CA ARG A 12 -15.71 -3.35 -5.31
C ARG A 12 -15.29 -4.28 -6.46
N ASN A 13 -14.70 -5.43 -6.13
CA ASN A 13 -14.25 -6.39 -7.14
C ASN A 13 -15.43 -6.96 -7.94
N SER A 14 -16.53 -7.29 -7.28
CA SER A 14 -17.75 -7.77 -7.96
C SER A 14 -18.38 -6.71 -8.87
N LEU A 15 -18.42 -5.44 -8.43
CA LEU A 15 -18.90 -4.35 -9.28
C LEU A 15 -17.99 -4.14 -10.48
N ARG A 16 -16.67 -4.22 -10.30
CA ARG A 16 -15.69 -4.10 -11.39
C ARG A 16 -15.86 -5.20 -12.44
N GLU A 17 -16.03 -6.44 -12.01
CA GLU A 17 -16.32 -7.56 -12.91
C GLU A 17 -17.62 -7.33 -13.70
N THR A 18 -18.64 -6.77 -13.05
CA THR A 18 -19.90 -6.39 -13.72
C THR A 18 -19.67 -5.29 -14.76
N VAL A 19 -18.86 -4.27 -14.46
CA VAL A 19 -18.49 -3.20 -15.39
C VAL A 19 -17.73 -3.76 -16.59
N ASP A 20 -16.75 -4.63 -16.36
CA ASP A 20 -15.97 -5.28 -17.42
C ASP A 20 -16.88 -6.08 -18.37
N ALA A 21 -17.85 -6.83 -17.83
CA ALA A 21 -18.85 -7.54 -18.62
C ALA A 21 -19.74 -6.59 -19.47
N LEU A 22 -20.12 -5.42 -18.94
CA LEU A 22 -20.88 -4.41 -19.69
C LEU A 22 -20.02 -3.78 -20.80
N TYR A 23 -18.72 -3.60 -20.58
CA TYR A 23 -17.80 -3.16 -21.63
C TYR A 23 -17.66 -4.19 -22.75
N ASP A 24 -17.64 -5.48 -22.43
CA ASP A 24 -17.63 -6.55 -23.43
C ASP A 24 -18.90 -6.55 -24.29
N VAL A 25 -20.06 -6.26 -23.68
CA VAL A 25 -21.31 -6.03 -24.41
C VAL A 25 -21.15 -4.87 -25.39
N LEU A 26 -20.66 -3.71 -24.96
CA LEU A 26 -20.44 -2.58 -25.87
C LEU A 26 -19.47 -2.94 -27.02
N LYS A 27 -18.40 -3.66 -26.71
CA LYS A 27 -17.40 -4.12 -27.68
C LYS A 27 -18.00 -5.06 -28.72
N SER A 28 -18.92 -5.94 -28.33
CA SER A 28 -19.64 -6.83 -29.26
C SER A 28 -20.49 -6.07 -30.29
N HIS A 29 -20.94 -4.87 -29.95
CA HIS A 29 -21.64 -3.96 -30.86
C HIS A 29 -20.69 -3.00 -31.61
N ASN A 30 -19.36 -3.17 -31.49
CA ASN A 30 -18.36 -2.29 -32.06
C ASN A 30 -18.50 -0.80 -31.62
N VAL A 31 -19.01 -0.58 -30.40
CA VAL A 31 -19.31 0.74 -29.85
C VAL A 31 -18.58 0.94 -28.52
N ASN A 32 -18.16 2.17 -28.22
CA ASN A 32 -17.56 2.56 -26.94
C ASN A 32 -18.50 3.49 -26.16
N MET A 33 -18.07 4.01 -25.01
CA MET A 33 -18.86 4.98 -24.21
C MET A 33 -19.16 6.30 -24.93
N THR A 34 -18.32 6.70 -25.90
CA THR A 34 -18.38 8.02 -26.56
C THR A 34 -18.89 7.98 -28.00
N THR A 35 -19.06 6.79 -28.60
CA THR A 35 -19.47 6.66 -30.01
C THR A 35 -20.84 7.30 -30.25
N PRO A 36 -21.02 8.07 -31.33
CA PRO A 36 -22.32 8.66 -31.66
C PRO A 36 -23.35 7.57 -31.97
N LEU A 37 -24.56 7.71 -31.41
CA LEU A 37 -25.68 6.77 -31.59
C LEU A 37 -26.64 7.16 -32.72
N THR A 38 -26.40 8.31 -33.35
CA THR A 38 -27.23 8.87 -34.41
C THR A 38 -26.39 9.21 -35.63
N VAL A 39 -27.02 9.13 -36.81
CA VAL A 39 -26.49 9.63 -38.08
C VAL A 39 -27.57 10.52 -38.68
N ASP A 40 -27.22 11.76 -39.04
CA ASP A 40 -28.13 12.77 -39.60
C ASP A 40 -29.41 13.03 -38.78
N GLY A 41 -29.32 12.89 -37.45
CA GLY A 41 -30.45 13.09 -36.53
C GLY A 41 -31.35 11.87 -36.33
N PHE A 42 -31.07 10.75 -37.02
CA PHE A 42 -31.82 9.51 -36.87
C PHE A 42 -31.03 8.45 -36.09
N PRO A 43 -31.71 7.56 -35.34
CA PRO A 43 -31.06 6.42 -34.70
C PRO A 43 -30.34 5.56 -35.73
N ARG A 44 -29.13 5.14 -35.39
CA ARG A 44 -28.38 4.19 -36.20
C ARG A 44 -29.14 2.86 -36.34
N ALA A 45 -29.21 2.35 -37.56
CA ALA A 45 -29.90 1.09 -37.86
C ALA A 45 -28.98 -0.14 -37.69
N ASP A 46 -27.67 0.06 -37.67
CA ASP A 46 -26.64 -0.97 -37.51
C ASP A 46 -26.49 -1.47 -36.06
N ILE A 47 -27.06 -0.75 -35.08
CA ILE A 47 -26.89 -1.04 -33.65
C ILE A 47 -28.21 -0.92 -32.89
N ASP A 48 -28.34 -1.68 -31.80
CA ASP A 48 -29.43 -1.47 -30.85
C ASP A 48 -29.10 -0.25 -29.96
N VAL A 49 -29.58 0.92 -30.40
CA VAL A 49 -29.39 2.20 -29.69
C VAL A 49 -29.95 2.15 -28.26
N HIS A 50 -31.04 1.43 -28.03
CA HIS A 50 -31.68 1.35 -26.72
C HIS A 50 -30.84 0.52 -25.75
N GLN A 51 -30.38 -0.66 -26.18
CA GLN A 51 -29.48 -1.50 -25.38
C GLN A 51 -28.20 -0.73 -25.04
N ILE A 52 -27.54 -0.12 -26.04
CA ILE A 52 -26.29 0.61 -25.82
C ILE A 52 -26.49 1.76 -24.83
N ARG A 53 -27.58 2.52 -24.94
CA ARG A 53 -27.87 3.61 -24.00
C ARG A 53 -28.01 3.11 -22.57
N ASN A 54 -28.74 2.01 -22.38
CA ASN A 54 -28.91 1.41 -21.06
C ASN A 54 -27.60 0.86 -20.52
N THR A 55 -26.82 0.14 -21.33
CA THR A 55 -25.50 -0.37 -20.94
C THR A 55 -24.56 0.76 -20.54
N ARG A 56 -24.51 1.87 -21.30
CA ARG A 56 -23.70 3.05 -20.94
C ARG A 56 -24.15 3.68 -19.63
N HIS A 57 -25.47 3.84 -19.42
CA HIS A 57 -25.99 4.36 -18.16
C HIS A 57 -25.64 3.46 -16.97
N GLN A 58 -25.71 2.14 -17.15
CA GLN A 58 -25.33 1.18 -16.12
C GLN A 58 -23.84 1.28 -15.78
N ILE A 59 -22.96 1.37 -16.78
CA ILE A 59 -21.51 1.55 -16.58
C ILE A 59 -21.27 2.81 -15.75
N ILE A 60 -21.79 3.97 -16.16
CA ILE A 60 -21.59 5.25 -15.43
C ILE A 60 -22.02 5.14 -13.98
N ARG A 61 -23.20 4.52 -13.73
CA ARG A 61 -23.69 4.34 -12.36
C ARG A 61 -22.74 3.47 -11.53
N LEU A 62 -22.33 2.33 -12.08
CA LEU A 62 -21.45 1.40 -11.38
C LEU A 62 -20.05 1.96 -11.16
N GLU A 63 -19.52 2.74 -12.10
CA GLU A 63 -18.24 3.45 -11.95
C GLU A 63 -18.30 4.46 -10.80
N ASN A 64 -19.38 5.24 -10.70
CA ASN A 64 -19.61 6.16 -9.58
C ASN A 64 -19.74 5.38 -8.24
N ASP A 65 -20.42 4.24 -8.24
CA ASP A 65 -20.55 3.39 -7.05
C ASP A 65 -19.18 2.81 -6.64
N ILE A 66 -18.33 2.43 -7.59
CA ILE A 66 -16.96 1.98 -7.34
C ILE A 66 -16.11 3.12 -6.76
N GLU A 67 -16.22 4.33 -7.30
CA GLU A 67 -15.53 5.51 -6.77
C GLU A 67 -15.96 5.81 -5.32
N ALA A 68 -17.26 5.72 -5.03
CA ALA A 68 -17.78 5.87 -3.68
C ALA A 68 -17.22 4.81 -2.71
N ILE A 69 -17.19 3.54 -3.13
CA ILE A 69 -16.61 2.45 -2.32
C ILE A 69 -15.10 2.65 -2.12
N GLN A 70 -14.39 3.12 -3.14
CA GLN A 70 -12.96 3.39 -3.05
C GLN A 70 -12.67 4.49 -2.01
N LYS A 71 -13.48 5.55 -2.00
CA LYS A 71 -13.39 6.60 -0.97
C LYS A 71 -13.72 6.07 0.42
N GLU A 72 -14.78 5.27 0.56
CA GLU A 72 -15.13 4.64 1.84
C GLU A 72 -14.02 3.72 2.34
N LEU A 73 -13.37 2.98 1.44
CA LEU A 73 -12.22 2.15 1.75
C LEU A 73 -11.05 2.99 2.28
N GLU A 74 -10.72 4.10 1.62
CA GLU A 74 -9.68 5.03 2.05
C GLU A 74 -9.96 5.60 3.45
N GLU A 75 -11.20 6.01 3.71
CA GLU A 75 -11.65 6.52 5.02
C GLU A 75 -11.61 5.44 6.10
N ALA A 76 -12.11 4.23 5.84
CA ALA A 76 -12.10 3.12 6.78
C ALA A 76 -10.68 2.71 7.16
N VAL A 77 -9.79 2.72 6.18
CA VAL A 77 -8.39 2.36 6.33
C VAL A 77 -7.65 3.48 7.11
N MET A 78 -7.92 4.76 6.81
CA MET A 78 -7.44 5.91 7.59
C MET A 78 -7.93 5.91 9.05
N GLY A 79 -9.23 5.67 9.26
CA GLY A 79 -9.84 5.59 10.60
C GLY A 79 -9.24 4.46 11.44
N HIS A 80 -8.94 3.31 10.83
CA HIS A 80 -8.24 2.23 11.52
C HIS A 80 -6.84 2.67 11.98
N TRP A 81 -6.06 3.36 11.14
CA TRP A 81 -4.76 3.90 11.55
C TRP A 81 -4.86 5.02 12.59
N GLN A 82 -5.91 5.83 12.58
CA GLN A 82 -6.16 6.90 13.54
C GLN A 82 -6.53 6.33 14.92
N ASN A 83 -7.49 5.41 14.97
CA ASN A 83 -7.93 4.75 16.21
C ASN A 83 -6.80 3.96 16.88
N GLN A 84 -5.99 3.27 16.07
CA GLN A 84 -4.82 2.55 16.56
C GLN A 84 -3.75 3.51 17.13
N LYS A 85 -3.82 4.83 16.87
CA LYS A 85 -2.87 5.90 17.30
C LYS A 85 -3.36 6.54 18.59
N GLU A 86 -4.67 6.60 18.76
CA GLU A 86 -5.33 7.08 19.99
C GLU A 86 -5.33 6.00 21.08
N GLN A 87 -5.53 4.72 20.74
CA GLN A 87 -5.40 3.62 21.70
C GLN A 87 -3.99 3.49 22.29
N THR A 88 -2.94 3.85 21.53
CA THR A 88 -1.56 3.92 22.05
C THR A 88 -1.32 5.11 22.98
N LYS A 89 -2.21 6.11 23.03
CA LYS A 89 -2.09 7.29 23.91
C LYS A 89 -2.85 7.13 25.23
N SER A 90 -3.88 6.29 25.30
CA SER A 90 -4.76 6.16 26.48
C SER A 90 -4.37 5.06 27.47
N ASN A 91 -3.25 4.35 27.26
CA ASN A 91 -2.77 3.27 28.14
C ASN A 91 -1.50 3.61 28.95
N GLY A 92 -1.15 4.90 29.06
CA GLY A 92 -0.15 5.39 30.03
C GLY A 92 -0.86 5.95 31.26
N ASP A 93 -0.90 5.18 32.35
CA ASP A 93 -1.52 5.57 33.62
C ASP A 93 -0.68 6.62 34.38
N ASP A 94 -1.41 7.36 35.21
CA ASP A 94 -1.19 8.61 35.93
C ASP A 94 0.05 8.69 36.86
N THR A 95 0.87 9.76 36.78
CA THR A 95 1.17 10.65 37.94
C THR A 95 1.92 11.95 37.57
N ALA A 96 1.36 13.08 38.02
CA ALA A 96 1.98 14.29 38.57
C ALA A 96 2.42 15.50 37.68
N VAL A 97 1.60 16.55 37.77
CA VAL A 97 1.91 17.95 38.20
C VAL A 97 2.82 18.86 37.32
N THR A 98 2.13 19.84 36.70
CA THR A 98 2.37 21.30 36.67
C THR A 98 3.67 21.92 36.09
N THR A 99 3.42 23.02 35.35
CA THR A 99 4.21 24.25 35.04
C THR A 99 4.95 24.40 33.71
N ASN A 100 4.36 25.28 32.87
CA ASN A 100 4.92 26.29 31.95
C ASN A 100 6.35 26.16 31.40
N GLY A 101 6.48 26.33 30.08
CA GLY A 101 7.70 26.88 29.46
C GLY A 101 7.86 26.60 27.98
N SER A 102 7.60 27.62 27.16
CA SER A 102 8.04 27.77 25.77
C SER A 102 9.53 27.42 25.58
N VAL A 103 9.90 26.63 24.56
CA VAL A 103 10.70 27.02 23.38
C VAL A 103 11.15 25.79 22.56
N SER A 104 11.13 25.96 21.24
CA SER A 104 12.06 25.45 20.20
C SER A 104 12.41 23.96 20.06
N ALA A 105 12.27 23.49 18.81
CA ALA A 105 12.77 22.23 18.24
C ALA A 105 14.20 21.87 18.67
N PRO A 106 14.56 20.57 18.78
CA PRO A 106 14.86 19.75 17.60
C PRO A 106 14.50 18.24 17.67
N THR A 107 14.34 17.64 16.49
CA THR A 107 14.85 16.33 16.04
C THR A 107 14.73 15.06 16.91
N ALA A 108 14.25 14.00 16.24
CA ALA A 108 14.37 12.55 16.54
C ALA A 108 13.34 11.92 17.50
N THR A 109 12.26 11.44 16.87
CA THR A 109 11.64 10.10 16.97
C THR A 109 11.94 9.24 18.21
N PRO A 110 10.88 8.75 18.88
CA PRO A 110 10.86 7.40 19.42
C PRO A 110 9.70 6.59 18.82
N THR A 111 10.07 5.56 18.06
CA THR A 111 9.19 4.49 17.58
C THR A 111 9.04 3.45 18.70
N ALA A 112 7.81 3.18 19.15
CA ALA A 112 7.45 1.93 19.85
C ALA A 112 5.95 1.64 19.64
N THR A 113 5.60 0.93 18.56
CA THR A 113 5.24 -0.50 18.46
C THR A 113 3.81 -0.82 18.93
N ARG A 114 2.89 -0.76 17.95
CA ARG A 114 1.60 -1.47 17.96
C ARG A 114 1.87 -2.95 17.71
N SER A 115 1.16 -3.84 18.39
CA SER A 115 1.08 -5.26 18.07
C SER A 115 0.31 -5.48 16.75
N ASP A 116 0.91 -5.05 15.64
CA ASP A 116 0.54 -5.53 14.31
C ASP A 116 1.07 -6.96 14.16
N HIS A 117 0.34 -7.81 13.46
CA HIS A 117 0.83 -9.13 13.07
C HIS A 117 2.08 -8.94 12.19
N VAL A 118 3.25 -9.05 12.82
CA VAL A 118 4.55 -8.93 12.17
C VAL A 118 4.76 -10.17 11.31
N VAL A 119 4.35 -10.11 10.04
CA VAL A 119 4.61 -11.18 9.07
C VAL A 119 5.91 -10.84 8.34
N PRO A 120 7.03 -11.51 8.65
CA PRO A 120 8.25 -11.32 7.90
C PRO A 120 8.13 -11.94 6.52
N PHE A 121 8.65 -11.26 5.49
CA PHE A 121 8.66 -11.76 4.11
C PHE A 121 10.05 -12.18 3.64
N ALA A 122 11.11 -11.79 4.35
CA ALA A 122 12.48 -12.15 4.01
C ALA A 122 13.34 -12.33 5.25
N VAL A 123 14.47 -13.01 5.10
CA VAL A 123 15.52 -13.17 6.11
C VAL A 123 16.85 -12.68 5.54
N VAL A 124 17.61 -11.96 6.35
CA VAL A 124 18.96 -11.53 6.00
C VAL A 124 19.91 -12.72 6.12
N GLY A 125 20.48 -13.15 5.01
CA GLY A 125 21.41 -14.28 4.97
C GLY A 125 22.86 -13.87 5.24
N VAL A 126 23.34 -12.82 4.58
CA VAL A 126 24.72 -12.33 4.70
C VAL A 126 24.69 -10.82 4.68
N VAL A 127 25.51 -10.19 5.52
CA VAL A 127 25.77 -8.74 5.50
C VAL A 127 27.27 -8.55 5.30
N SER A 128 27.65 -7.72 4.34
CA SER A 128 29.07 -7.45 4.05
C SER A 128 29.59 -6.31 4.92
N ASP A 129 30.81 -6.44 5.44
CA ASP A 129 31.45 -5.39 6.24
C ASP A 129 31.67 -4.12 5.39
N GLY A 130 31.45 -2.95 5.98
CA GLY A 130 31.54 -1.67 5.28
C GLY A 130 30.40 -1.39 4.29
N SER A 131 29.40 -2.27 4.19
CA SER A 131 28.20 -2.02 3.39
C SER A 131 27.20 -1.07 4.09
N PRO A 132 26.29 -0.43 3.34
CA PRO A 132 25.17 0.32 3.92
C PRO A 132 24.31 -0.48 4.91
N ALA A 133 24.14 -1.79 4.70
CA ALA A 133 23.44 -2.64 5.65
C ALA A 133 24.21 -2.79 6.97
N SER A 134 25.52 -2.98 6.90
CA SER A 134 26.38 -3.09 8.08
C SER A 134 26.44 -1.78 8.88
N SER A 135 26.53 -0.63 8.20
CA SER A 135 26.60 0.69 8.87
C SER A 135 25.35 1.02 9.67
N VAL A 136 24.21 0.49 9.24
CA VAL A 136 22.91 0.65 9.91
C VAL A 136 22.65 -0.45 10.94
N GLY A 137 23.53 -1.45 11.03
CA GLY A 137 23.47 -2.50 12.04
C GLY A 137 22.48 -3.63 11.71
N LEU A 138 22.16 -3.85 10.43
CA LEU A 138 21.52 -5.10 9.99
C LEU A 138 22.44 -6.28 10.30
N LYS A 139 21.84 -7.36 10.82
CA LYS A 139 22.55 -8.59 11.18
C LYS A 139 22.01 -9.79 10.42
N ILE A 140 22.85 -10.81 10.35
CA ILE A 140 22.46 -12.12 9.82
C ILE A 140 21.32 -12.68 10.67
N ASN A 141 20.36 -13.34 10.03
CA ASN A 141 19.12 -13.88 10.59
C ASN A 141 18.05 -12.84 10.99
N ASP A 142 18.26 -11.56 10.72
CA ASP A 142 17.19 -10.57 10.87
C ASP A 142 16.04 -10.89 9.91
N LYS A 143 14.82 -10.96 10.45
CA LYS A 143 13.61 -11.20 9.66
C LYS A 143 13.04 -9.86 9.20
N ILE A 144 13.05 -9.59 7.91
CA ILE A 144 12.54 -8.34 7.35
C ILE A 144 11.01 -8.40 7.28
N VAL A 145 10.40 -7.40 7.90
CA VAL A 145 8.96 -7.18 7.98
C VAL A 145 8.54 -6.15 6.93
N ARG A 146 9.31 -5.07 6.82
CA ARG A 146 9.08 -3.98 5.89
C ARG A 146 10.41 -3.44 5.35
N LEU A 147 10.45 -3.13 4.07
CA LEU A 147 11.57 -2.43 3.43
C LEU A 147 11.00 -1.32 2.55
N GLY A 148 11.10 -0.08 3.03
CA GLY A 148 10.48 1.09 2.41
C GLY A 148 8.96 0.90 2.28
N ASN A 149 8.51 0.75 1.04
CA ASN A 149 7.11 0.53 0.69
C ASN A 149 6.79 -0.96 0.37
N VAL A 150 7.70 -1.88 0.68
CA VAL A 150 7.54 -3.33 0.45
C VAL A 150 7.27 -4.03 1.77
N GLU A 151 6.16 -4.76 1.80
CA GLU A 151 5.70 -5.56 2.94
C GLU A 151 5.31 -6.97 2.47
N ALA A 152 5.02 -7.89 3.40
CA ALA A 152 4.56 -9.24 3.08
C ALA A 152 3.26 -9.28 2.23
N THR A 153 2.46 -8.21 2.29
CA THR A 153 1.23 -8.06 1.51
C THR A 153 1.48 -7.55 0.08
N THR A 154 2.68 -7.06 -0.23
CA THR A 154 3.02 -6.50 -1.54
C THR A 154 3.06 -7.62 -2.59
N PRO A 155 2.28 -7.53 -3.68
CA PRO A 155 2.38 -8.51 -4.75
C PRO A 155 3.72 -8.37 -5.47
N ARG A 156 4.30 -9.49 -5.88
CA ARG A 156 5.57 -9.54 -6.64
C ARG A 156 6.76 -8.88 -5.90
N ILE A 157 6.92 -9.19 -4.62
CA ILE A 157 8.05 -8.76 -3.76
C ILE A 157 9.42 -8.80 -4.47
N PRO A 158 9.83 -9.85 -5.21
CA PRO A 158 11.14 -9.88 -5.88
C PRO A 158 11.38 -8.73 -6.86
N GLN A 159 10.30 -8.22 -7.49
CA GLN A 159 10.35 -7.11 -8.46
C GLN A 159 10.27 -5.76 -7.76
N ALA A 160 9.57 -5.69 -6.62
CA ALA A 160 9.39 -4.45 -5.85
C ALA A 160 10.62 -4.06 -5.02
N LEU A 161 11.37 -5.05 -4.50
CA LEU A 161 12.57 -4.82 -3.69
C LEU A 161 13.63 -3.92 -4.35
N PRO A 162 14.09 -4.17 -5.59
CA PRO A 162 15.07 -3.30 -6.25
C PRO A 162 14.50 -1.91 -6.57
N LEU A 163 13.19 -1.77 -6.75
CA LEU A 163 12.55 -0.48 -7.02
C LEU A 163 12.41 0.39 -5.75
N ALA A 164 12.27 -0.25 -4.59
CA ALA A 164 12.20 0.44 -3.30
C ALA A 164 13.58 0.99 -2.85
N VAL A 165 14.66 0.52 -3.46
CA VAL A 165 16.03 0.81 -3.06
C VAL A 165 16.66 1.72 -4.11
N VAL A 166 16.58 3.02 -3.86
CA VAL A 166 17.13 4.06 -4.75
C VAL A 166 18.39 4.64 -4.12
N GLU A 167 19.47 4.74 -4.91
CA GLU A 167 20.74 5.34 -4.48
C GLU A 167 20.52 6.76 -3.93
N GLY A 168 21.01 7.03 -2.73
CA GLY A 168 20.94 8.34 -2.07
C GLY A 168 19.60 8.66 -1.39
N ASN A 169 18.59 7.80 -1.48
CA ASN A 169 17.31 8.01 -0.80
C ASN A 169 17.20 7.11 0.44
N PRO A 170 17.06 7.65 1.67
CA PRO A 170 16.91 6.81 2.86
C PRO A 170 15.64 5.96 2.80
N VAL A 171 15.79 4.68 3.13
CA VAL A 171 14.75 3.65 3.11
C VAL A 171 14.60 3.07 4.51
N ASP A 172 13.40 3.12 5.06
CA ASP A 172 13.13 2.51 6.37
C ASP A 172 12.98 0.99 6.26
N VAL A 173 13.78 0.26 7.02
CA VAL A 173 13.78 -1.19 7.13
C VAL A 173 13.31 -1.57 8.53
N VAL A 174 12.20 -2.30 8.60
CA VAL A 174 11.70 -2.86 9.85
C VAL A 174 12.08 -4.34 9.88
N VAL A 175 12.86 -4.72 10.89
CA VAL A 175 13.32 -6.08 11.10
C VAL A 175 12.83 -6.62 12.43
N LEU A 176 12.68 -7.95 12.51
CA LEU A 176 12.37 -8.69 13.72
C LEU A 176 13.62 -9.49 14.12
N ARG A 177 14.22 -9.14 15.25
CA ARG A 177 15.42 -9.77 15.83
C ARG A 177 15.10 -10.19 17.26
N GLU A 178 15.32 -11.46 17.60
CA GLU A 178 15.03 -11.98 18.95
C GLU A 178 13.60 -11.66 19.43
N GLU A 179 12.63 -11.72 18.51
CA GLU A 179 11.21 -11.38 18.74
C GLU A 179 10.93 -9.89 19.01
N GLU A 180 11.95 -9.03 18.95
CA GLU A 180 11.82 -7.57 19.02
C GLU A 180 11.84 -6.94 17.62
N THR A 181 10.95 -5.98 17.38
CA THR A 181 10.90 -5.22 16.14
C THR A 181 11.82 -4.00 16.21
N LEU A 182 12.84 -3.96 15.35
CA LEU A 182 13.75 -2.83 15.21
C LEU A 182 13.46 -2.09 13.91
N THR A 183 13.35 -0.77 14.00
CA THR A 183 13.25 0.11 12.81
C THR A 183 14.61 0.73 12.55
N LEU A 184 15.12 0.53 11.34
CA LEU A 184 16.44 0.92 10.89
C LEU A 184 16.30 1.77 9.63
N THR A 185 17.00 2.89 9.51
CA THR A 185 16.98 3.70 8.28
C THR A 185 18.22 3.38 7.46
N LEU A 186 18.01 2.66 6.37
CA LEU A 186 19.05 2.26 5.41
C LEU A 186 19.26 3.35 4.37
N LEU A 187 20.50 3.80 4.15
CA LEU A 187 20.82 4.71 3.04
C LEU A 187 21.51 3.93 1.91
N PRO A 188 20.82 3.60 0.81
CA PRO A 188 21.42 2.86 -0.29
C PRO A 188 22.52 3.68 -0.96
N ALA A 189 23.72 3.11 -1.07
CA ALA A 189 24.88 3.76 -1.65
C ALA A 189 25.75 2.73 -2.38
N LYS A 190 26.54 3.19 -3.35
CA LYS A 190 27.59 2.35 -3.93
C LYS A 190 28.66 2.07 -2.88
N TRP A 191 29.05 0.81 -2.78
CA TRP A 191 30.05 0.30 -1.85
C TRP A 191 30.94 -0.71 -2.60
N GLU A 192 31.96 -1.27 -1.94
CA GLU A 192 32.97 -2.12 -2.60
C GLU A 192 32.44 -3.47 -3.14
N GLY A 193 31.18 -3.83 -2.87
CA GLY A 193 30.57 -5.06 -3.36
C GLY A 193 29.37 -4.84 -4.29
N ASN A 194 28.61 -5.92 -4.50
CA ASN A 194 27.53 -5.94 -5.48
C ASN A 194 26.21 -5.34 -4.91
N GLY A 195 25.61 -4.42 -5.66
CA GLY A 195 24.32 -3.81 -5.34
C GLY A 195 24.42 -2.57 -4.44
N LEU A 196 23.27 -2.07 -3.98
CA LEU A 196 23.18 -0.78 -3.25
C LEU A 196 23.03 -0.92 -1.72
N ILE A 197 22.93 -2.15 -1.21
CA ILE A 197 22.64 -2.43 0.21
C ILE A 197 23.79 -3.21 0.87
N GLY A 198 24.31 -4.22 0.16
CA GLY A 198 25.30 -5.17 0.68
C GLY A 198 24.78 -6.18 1.69
N ALA A 199 23.48 -6.47 1.63
CA ALA A 199 22.85 -7.60 2.31
C ALA A 199 22.21 -8.57 1.31
N ALA A 200 22.40 -9.87 1.53
CA ALA A 200 21.72 -10.91 0.79
C ALA A 200 20.38 -11.21 1.46
N LEU A 201 19.27 -10.94 0.77
CA LEU A 201 17.92 -11.20 1.27
C LEU A 201 17.39 -12.51 0.70
N ARG A 202 16.95 -13.41 1.58
CA ARG A 202 16.27 -14.65 1.20
C ARG A 202 14.78 -14.51 1.51
N LEU A 203 13.93 -14.56 0.50
CA LEU A 203 12.48 -14.54 0.69
C LEU A 203 12.01 -15.80 1.43
N LEU A 204 11.01 -15.62 2.30
CA LEU A 204 10.34 -16.70 3.05
C LEU A 204 9.23 -17.37 2.24
#